data_AF-B1KN40-F1
#
_entry.id   AF-B1KN40-F1
#
_cell.length_a   1.000
_cell.length_b   1.000
_cell.length_c   1.000
_cell.angle_alpha   90.00
_cell.angle_beta   90.00
_cell.angle_gamma   90.00
#
_symmetry.space_group_name_H-M   'P 1'
#
loop_
_entity.id
_entity.type
_entity.pdbx_description
1 polymer ?
#
loop_
_entity_poly.entity_id
_entity_poly.type
_entity_poly.pdbx_seq_one_letter_code
_entity_poly.pdbx_strand_id
1 'polypeptide(L)'
;MNKDDLNWSAIPNLASQIRVCDESGLITPSLAMCFISIDSLASLSRPIDKARVTRIDFITWVDRYLRCHPEQTYKYNGKDVYAARCSFLHTYGATSELHEKDTTTIKFVYHDGGRHAYKPEINSALVVIGVRSFTNDVICAMESFMAECEKDKELRARVESRLNELFNIIPIQ
;
A
#
# COMPACT_ATOMS: atom_id res chain seq x y z
N MET A 1 4.31 -28.45 4.09
CA MET A 1 4.00 -27.07 4.50
C MET A 1 2.64 -27.10 5.19
N ASN A 2 2.53 -26.59 6.42
CA ASN A 2 1.24 -26.51 7.13
C ASN A 2 0.29 -25.55 6.37
N LYS A 3 -1.03 -25.72 6.47
CA LYS A 3 -2.04 -24.76 5.99
C LYS A 3 -1.77 -23.34 6.48
N ASP A 4 -1.31 -23.17 7.71
CA ASP A 4 -0.95 -21.85 8.24
C ASP A 4 0.26 -21.24 7.52
N ASP A 5 1.27 -22.04 7.21
CA ASP A 5 2.44 -21.61 6.43
C ASP A 5 2.05 -21.22 4.98
N LEU A 6 1.13 -22.00 4.38
CA LEU A 6 0.54 -21.72 3.07
C LEU A 6 -0.20 -20.39 3.06
N ASN A 7 -1.00 -20.13 4.09
CA ASN A 7 -1.73 -18.89 4.24
C ASN A 7 -0.74 -17.72 4.33
N TRP A 8 0.21 -17.76 5.27
CA TRP A 8 1.17 -16.67 5.48
C TRP A 8 2.04 -16.38 4.25
N SER A 9 2.22 -17.35 3.34
CA SER A 9 2.91 -17.15 2.07
C SER A 9 2.19 -16.18 1.11
N ALA A 10 0.89 -15.91 1.30
CA ALA A 10 0.13 -15.02 0.44
C ALA A 10 0.71 -13.59 0.40
N ILE A 11 1.19 -13.08 1.53
CA ILE A 11 1.77 -11.73 1.63
C ILE A 11 3.11 -11.61 0.86
N PRO A 12 4.12 -12.48 1.09
CA PRO A 12 5.36 -12.44 0.31
C PRO A 12 5.12 -12.78 -1.18
N ASN A 13 4.13 -13.62 -1.52
CA ASN A 13 3.76 -13.87 -2.91
C ASN A 13 3.23 -12.60 -3.58
N LEU A 14 2.39 -11.82 -2.89
CA LEU A 14 1.91 -10.53 -3.40
C LEU A 14 3.07 -9.53 -3.61
N ALA A 15 4.03 -9.48 -2.69
CA ALA A 15 5.23 -8.65 -2.84
C ALA A 15 6.10 -9.09 -4.04
N SER A 16 6.25 -10.40 -4.26
CA SER A 16 6.95 -10.95 -5.43
C SER A 16 6.26 -10.56 -6.74
N GLN A 17 4.92 -10.59 -6.78
CA GLN A 17 4.17 -10.18 -7.97
C GLN A 17 4.30 -8.68 -8.26
N ILE A 18 4.29 -7.83 -7.23
CA ILE A 18 4.59 -6.39 -7.38
C ILE A 18 5.97 -6.21 -8.02
N ARG A 19 6.98 -6.94 -7.53
CA ARG A 19 8.35 -6.88 -8.04
C ARG A 19 8.44 -7.29 -9.51
N VAL A 20 7.75 -8.37 -9.90
CA VAL A 20 7.70 -8.81 -11.31
C VAL A 20 7.09 -7.74 -12.21
N CYS A 21 6.00 -7.09 -11.79
CA CYS A 21 5.40 -5.99 -12.55
C CYS A 21 6.38 -4.82 -12.72
N ASP A 22 7.08 -4.43 -11.65
CA ASP A 22 8.04 -3.33 -11.66
C ASP A 22 9.25 -3.63 -12.56
N GLU A 23 9.87 -4.79 -12.40
CA GLU A 23 11.02 -5.24 -13.20
C GLU A 23 10.67 -5.38 -14.68
N SER A 24 9.41 -5.70 -14.99
CA SER A 24 8.88 -5.77 -16.35
C SER A 24 8.49 -4.40 -16.94
N GLY A 25 8.63 -3.31 -16.18
CA GLY A 25 8.26 -1.95 -16.61
C GLY A 25 6.75 -1.71 -16.70
N LEU A 26 5.93 -2.56 -16.06
CA LEU A 26 4.47 -2.47 -16.10
C LEU A 26 3.95 -1.47 -15.06
N ILE A 27 4.06 -0.18 -15.36
CA ILE A 27 3.73 0.93 -14.44
C ILE A 27 2.35 0.77 -13.79
N THR A 28 1.32 0.64 -14.62
CA THR A 28 -0.07 0.61 -14.15
C THR A 28 -0.37 -0.60 -13.28
N PRO A 29 -0.05 -1.84 -13.70
CA PRO A 29 -0.16 -3.01 -12.83
C PRO A 29 0.62 -2.87 -11.51
N SER A 30 1.84 -2.32 -11.54
CA SER A 30 2.63 -2.10 -10.33
C SER A 30 1.92 -1.20 -9.32
N LEU A 31 1.43 -0.04 -9.78
CA LEU A 31 0.69 0.90 -8.93
C LEU A 31 -0.60 0.29 -8.38
N ALA A 32 -1.36 -0.42 -9.23
CA ALA A 32 -2.60 -1.08 -8.81
C ALA A 32 -2.33 -2.09 -7.70
N MET A 33 -1.32 -2.96 -7.89
CA MET A 33 -0.95 -3.99 -6.93
C MET A 33 -0.44 -3.40 -5.61
N CYS A 34 0.32 -2.30 -5.65
CA CYS A 34 0.71 -1.57 -4.45
C CYS A 34 -0.51 -1.05 -3.65
N PHE A 35 -1.49 -0.43 -4.30
CA PHE A 35 -2.67 0.05 -3.57
C PHE A 35 -3.55 -1.10 -3.05
N ILE A 36 -3.71 -2.16 -3.83
CA ILE A 36 -4.44 -3.37 -3.44
C ILE A 36 -3.77 -4.05 -2.25
N SER A 37 -2.43 -4.12 -2.21
CA SER A 37 -1.70 -4.72 -1.09
C SER A 37 -1.90 -3.94 0.20
N ILE A 38 -1.83 -2.60 0.14
CA ILE A 38 -2.09 -1.74 1.29
C ILE A 38 -3.52 -1.93 1.81
N ASP A 39 -4.54 -1.91 0.93
CA ASP A 39 -5.93 -2.17 1.30
C ASP A 39 -6.09 -3.54 2.00
N SER A 40 -5.44 -4.56 1.45
CA SER A 40 -5.48 -5.93 1.97
C SER A 40 -4.87 -6.03 3.37
N LEU A 41 -3.69 -5.44 3.59
CA LEU A 41 -2.98 -5.50 4.86
C LEU A 41 -3.62 -4.61 5.94
N ALA A 42 -4.18 -3.46 5.56
CA ALA A 42 -5.03 -2.66 6.44
C ALA A 42 -6.28 -3.43 6.86
N SER A 43 -6.90 -4.16 5.93
CA SER A 43 -8.05 -5.02 6.22
C SER A 43 -7.70 -6.15 7.18
N LEU A 44 -6.58 -6.84 6.99
CA LEU A 44 -6.14 -7.92 7.89
C LEU A 44 -5.87 -7.44 9.32
N SER A 45 -5.23 -6.29 9.44
CA SER A 45 -4.77 -5.73 10.73
C SER A 45 -5.84 -4.96 11.50
N ARG A 46 -7.04 -4.75 10.90
CA ARG A 46 -8.13 -4.00 11.54
C ARG A 46 -8.49 -4.56 12.93
N PRO A 47 -8.96 -3.72 13.88
CA PRO A 47 -9.45 -4.17 15.18
C PRO A 47 -10.43 -5.36 15.10
N ILE A 48 -10.45 -6.23 16.11
CA ILE A 48 -11.23 -7.49 16.08
C ILE A 48 -12.75 -7.26 16.01
N ASP A 49 -13.20 -6.17 16.62
CA ASP A 49 -14.59 -5.71 16.70
C ASP A 49 -15.09 -5.05 15.40
N LYS A 50 -14.20 -4.72 14.46
CA LYS A 50 -14.57 -4.13 13.18
C LYS A 50 -14.78 -5.20 12.10
N ALA A 51 -16.02 -5.29 11.63
CA ALA A 51 -16.38 -6.20 10.53
C ALA A 51 -15.71 -5.83 9.20
N ARG A 52 -15.57 -4.52 8.89
CA ARG A 52 -15.03 -4.01 7.63
C ARG A 52 -13.90 -3.04 7.86
N VAL A 53 -12.93 -3.03 6.93
CA VAL A 53 -11.89 -2.00 6.87
C VAL A 53 -12.51 -0.64 6.56
N THR A 54 -12.00 0.40 7.21
CA THR A 54 -12.40 1.79 6.98
C THR A 54 -11.24 2.60 6.41
N ARG A 55 -11.56 3.79 5.91
CA ARG A 55 -10.55 4.78 5.51
C ARG A 55 -9.51 5.04 6.60
N ILE A 56 -9.93 5.12 7.86
CA ILE A 56 -9.03 5.41 8.99
C ILE A 56 -8.03 4.25 9.17
N ASP A 57 -8.48 3.01 9.00
CA ASP A 57 -7.61 1.84 9.14
C ASP A 57 -6.54 1.83 8.02
N PHE A 58 -6.90 2.19 6.78
CA PHE A 58 -5.94 2.38 5.69
C PHE A 58 -4.90 3.46 6.01
N ILE A 59 -5.37 4.65 6.41
CA ILE A 59 -4.50 5.80 6.74
C ILE A 59 -3.53 5.41 7.84
N THR A 60 -4.04 4.77 8.90
CA THR A 60 -3.23 4.32 10.04
C THR A 60 -2.19 3.28 9.63
N TRP A 61 -2.53 2.36 8.73
CA TRP A 61 -1.59 1.38 8.22
C TRP A 61 -0.46 2.07 7.43
N VAL A 62 -0.81 3.00 6.53
CA VAL A 62 0.17 3.77 5.75
C VAL A 62 1.08 4.59 6.68
N ASP A 63 0.49 5.33 7.61
CA ASP A 63 1.23 6.16 8.57
C ASP A 63 2.14 5.32 9.45
N ARG A 64 1.85 4.04 9.67
CA ARG A 64 2.69 3.13 10.47
C ARG A 64 3.85 2.51 9.68
N TYR A 65 3.60 2.04 8.45
CA TYR A 65 4.55 1.18 7.75
C TYR A 65 5.18 1.80 6.50
N LEU A 66 4.46 2.66 5.77
CA LEU A 66 4.97 3.18 4.50
C LEU A 66 5.98 4.31 4.77
N ARG A 67 7.21 4.11 4.31
CA ARG A 67 8.32 5.05 4.52
C ARG A 67 9.09 5.25 3.23
N CYS A 68 9.36 6.50 2.90
CA CYS A 68 10.33 6.82 1.84
C CYS A 68 11.75 6.56 2.34
N HIS A 69 12.68 6.35 1.41
CA HIS A 69 14.11 6.45 1.71
C HIS A 69 14.42 7.75 2.51
N PRO A 70 15.31 7.71 3.53
CA PRO A 70 15.56 8.86 4.42
C PRO A 70 15.93 10.15 3.69
N GLU A 71 16.68 10.03 2.60
CA GLU A 71 17.10 11.17 1.78
C GLU A 71 15.99 11.78 0.91
N GLN A 72 14.85 11.10 0.72
CA GLN A 72 13.74 11.68 -0.04
C GLN A 72 13.17 12.89 0.68
N THR A 73 12.94 13.99 -0.05
CA THR A 73 12.35 15.22 0.50
C THR A 73 10.86 15.05 0.80
N TYR A 74 10.15 14.28 -0.03
CA TYR A 74 8.78 13.87 0.25
C TYR A 74 8.73 12.78 1.32
N LYS A 75 7.77 12.88 2.22
CA LYS A 75 7.40 11.82 3.19
C LYS A 75 5.93 11.47 2.99
N TYR A 76 5.64 10.18 2.87
CA TYR A 76 4.25 9.73 2.75
C TYR A 76 3.42 10.15 3.97
N ASN A 77 2.18 10.54 3.69
CA ASN A 77 1.13 10.74 4.67
C ASN A 77 -0.06 9.88 4.25
N GLY A 78 -0.69 9.17 5.18
CA GLY A 78 -1.79 8.27 4.90
C GLY A 78 -2.98 8.96 4.22
N LYS A 79 -3.26 10.23 4.54
CA LYS A 79 -4.30 11.02 3.88
C LYS A 79 -4.05 11.16 2.38
N ASP A 80 -2.83 11.54 2.00
CA ASP A 80 -2.43 11.76 0.61
C ASP A 80 -2.43 10.45 -0.18
N VAL A 81 -1.85 9.39 0.40
CA VAL A 81 -1.81 8.06 -0.20
C VAL A 81 -3.23 7.50 -0.37
N TYR A 82 -4.12 7.70 0.59
CA TYR A 82 -5.53 7.30 0.46
C TYR A 82 -6.22 8.05 -0.69
N ALA A 83 -5.96 9.35 -0.82
CA ALA A 83 -6.52 10.17 -1.89
C ALA A 83 -6.03 9.73 -3.27
N ALA A 84 -4.74 9.39 -3.38
CA ALA A 84 -4.10 8.85 -4.58
C ALA A 84 -4.62 7.45 -4.94
N ARG A 85 -4.80 6.57 -3.95
CA ARG A 85 -5.45 5.25 -4.12
C ARG A 85 -6.84 5.40 -4.71
N CYS A 86 -7.64 6.33 -4.16
CA CYS A 86 -9.00 6.56 -4.63
C CYS A 86 -9.03 7.09 -6.06
N SER A 87 -8.16 8.05 -6.41
CA SER A 87 -8.11 8.58 -7.78
C SER A 87 -7.62 7.52 -8.77
N PHE A 88 -6.57 6.78 -8.43
CA PHE A 88 -5.98 5.79 -9.33
C PHE A 88 -6.90 4.60 -9.58
N LEU A 89 -7.39 3.94 -8.52
CA LEU A 89 -8.16 2.70 -8.66
C LEU A 89 -9.58 2.90 -9.19
N HIS A 90 -10.19 4.08 -8.97
CA HIS A 90 -11.60 4.29 -9.34
C HIS A 90 -11.79 5.17 -10.57
N THR A 91 -10.85 6.06 -10.90
CA THR A 91 -10.99 6.97 -12.04
C THR A 91 -9.82 6.93 -13.01
N TYR A 92 -8.78 6.14 -12.72
CA TYR A 92 -7.53 6.13 -13.48
C TYR A 92 -6.91 7.54 -13.61
N GLY A 93 -7.18 8.41 -12.63
CA GLY A 93 -6.83 9.82 -12.65
C GLY A 93 -5.98 10.26 -11.46
N ALA A 94 -5.67 11.54 -11.42
CA ALA A 94 -4.86 12.17 -10.37
C ALA A 94 -5.68 12.99 -9.35
N THR A 95 -7.01 13.03 -9.48
CA THR A 95 -7.90 13.79 -8.59
C THR A 95 -8.98 12.85 -8.02
N SER A 96 -9.32 13.08 -6.76
CA SER A 96 -10.38 12.39 -6.03
C SER A 96 -11.18 13.43 -5.26
N GLU A 97 -12.37 13.07 -4.78
CA GLU A 97 -13.25 13.94 -3.97
C GLU A 97 -12.52 14.62 -2.81
N LEU A 98 -11.51 13.96 -2.24
CA LEU A 98 -10.73 14.54 -1.13
C LEU A 98 -9.91 15.77 -1.57
N HIS A 99 -9.39 15.78 -2.79
CA HIS A 99 -8.65 16.92 -3.33
C HIS A 99 -9.57 18.11 -3.63
N GLU A 100 -10.86 17.87 -3.88
CA GLU A 100 -11.86 18.92 -4.07
C GLU A 100 -12.30 19.51 -2.73
N LYS A 101 -12.39 18.67 -1.68
CA LYS A 101 -12.82 19.07 -0.33
C LYS A 101 -11.69 19.65 0.53
N ASP A 102 -10.45 19.26 0.28
CA ASP A 102 -9.27 19.67 1.04
C ASP A 102 -8.08 19.90 0.10
N THR A 103 -7.82 21.18 -0.18
CA THR A 103 -6.73 21.63 -1.07
C THR A 103 -5.34 21.39 -0.49
N THR A 104 -5.23 21.00 0.79
CA THR A 104 -3.95 20.63 1.42
C THR A 104 -3.58 19.16 1.18
N THR A 105 -4.47 18.37 0.59
CA THR A 105 -4.17 16.98 0.20
C THR A 105 -3.24 16.99 -1.01
N ILE A 106 -2.10 16.31 -0.90
CA ILE A 106 -1.11 16.28 -1.96
C ILE A 106 -1.56 15.32 -3.06
N LYS A 107 -1.65 15.83 -4.30
CA LYS A 107 -1.93 15.03 -5.50
C LYS A 107 -0.71 14.23 -5.91
N PHE A 108 -0.94 12.96 -6.22
CA PHE A 108 0.07 12.08 -6.79
C PHE A 108 -0.04 12.07 -8.31
N VAL A 109 1.06 12.38 -8.97
CA VAL A 109 1.30 12.07 -10.39
C VAL A 109 2.50 11.15 -10.47
N TYR A 110 2.61 10.36 -11.53
CA TYR A 110 3.56 9.25 -11.58
C TYR A 110 4.59 9.42 -12.70
N HIS A 111 5.81 8.96 -12.47
CA HIS A 111 6.83 8.77 -13.49
C HIS A 111 7.52 7.41 -13.31
N ASP A 112 8.09 6.86 -14.37
CA ASP A 112 8.67 5.50 -14.44
C ASP A 112 10.09 5.39 -13.84
N GLY A 113 10.57 6.47 -13.23
CA GLY A 113 11.94 6.61 -12.74
C GLY A 113 12.11 6.34 -11.24
N GLY A 114 13.28 6.75 -10.73
CA GLY A 114 13.74 6.54 -9.35
C GLY A 114 13.01 7.37 -8.28
N ARG A 115 13.72 8.32 -7.67
CA ARG A 115 13.23 9.08 -6.49
C ARG A 115 12.01 9.94 -6.83
N HIS A 116 11.15 10.18 -5.84
CA HIS A 116 10.06 11.15 -5.98
C HIS A 116 10.60 12.57 -6.16
N ALA A 117 9.87 13.38 -6.91
CA ALA A 117 10.12 14.81 -7.04
C ALA A 117 9.03 15.59 -6.31
N TYR A 118 9.43 16.27 -5.23
CA TYR A 118 8.56 17.16 -4.45
C TYR A 118 9.24 18.52 -4.30
N LYS A 119 8.56 19.55 -4.82
CA LYS A 119 9.00 20.94 -4.87
C LYS A 119 7.89 21.84 -4.33
N PRO A 120 7.70 21.90 -3.00
CA PRO A 120 6.60 22.64 -2.39
C PRO A 120 6.63 24.14 -2.69
N GLU A 121 7.80 24.69 -3.01
CA GLU A 121 7.99 26.07 -3.46
C GLU A 121 7.36 26.37 -4.82
N ILE A 122 7.14 25.34 -5.66
CA ILE A 122 6.44 25.44 -6.95
C ILE A 122 4.97 25.08 -6.77
N ASN A 123 4.71 23.93 -6.13
CA ASN A 123 3.36 23.47 -5.83
C ASN A 123 3.38 22.53 -4.62
N SER A 124 2.96 23.05 -3.46
CA SER A 124 2.90 22.29 -2.20
C SER A 124 1.82 21.20 -2.17
N ALA A 125 0.88 21.21 -3.11
CA ALA A 125 -0.20 20.23 -3.21
C ALA A 125 0.04 19.18 -4.31
N LEU A 126 1.29 19.02 -4.79
CA LEU A 126 1.63 18.08 -5.85
C LEU A 126 2.97 17.38 -5.56
N VAL A 127 3.00 16.07 -5.71
CA VAL A 127 4.23 15.27 -5.74
C VAL A 127 4.26 14.39 -6.99
N VAL A 128 5.42 14.31 -7.63
CA VAL A 128 5.65 13.34 -8.70
C VAL A 128 6.30 12.10 -8.09
N ILE A 129 5.53 11.02 -8.02
CA ILE A 129 5.92 9.74 -7.45
C ILE A 129 6.66 8.92 -8.52
N GLY A 130 7.95 8.69 -8.29
CA GLY A 130 8.69 7.65 -9.01
C GLY A 130 8.17 6.26 -8.66
N VAL A 131 7.68 5.55 -9.67
CA VAL A 131 7.00 4.25 -9.52
C VAL A 131 7.95 3.22 -8.91
N ARG A 132 9.22 3.19 -9.32
CA ARG A 132 10.22 2.25 -8.77
C ARG A 132 10.49 2.47 -7.29
N SER A 133 10.54 3.73 -6.85
CA SER A 133 10.68 4.03 -5.42
C SER A 133 9.42 3.65 -4.66
N PHE A 134 8.23 3.93 -5.20
CA PHE A 134 6.97 3.60 -4.53
C PHE A 134 6.76 2.08 -4.39
N THR A 135 7.04 1.30 -5.44
CA THR A 135 6.95 -0.16 -5.41
C THR A 135 7.90 -0.74 -4.36
N ASN A 136 9.16 -0.29 -4.34
CA ASN A 136 10.13 -0.68 -3.33
C ASN A 136 9.67 -0.31 -1.91
N ASP A 137 9.23 0.94 -1.71
CA ASP A 137 8.80 1.43 -0.38
C ASP A 137 7.58 0.63 0.13
N VAL A 138 6.65 0.25 -0.74
CA VAL A 138 5.51 -0.61 -0.39
C VAL A 138 5.98 -2.01 -0.03
N ILE A 139 6.89 -2.63 -0.78
CA ILE A 139 7.43 -3.96 -0.45
C ILE A 139 8.13 -3.93 0.92
N CYS A 140 8.95 -2.91 1.20
CA CYS A 140 9.58 -2.72 2.52
C CYS A 140 8.53 -2.54 3.65
N ALA A 141 7.41 -1.86 3.36
CA ALA A 141 6.32 -1.69 4.31
C ALA A 141 5.63 -3.03 4.61
N MET A 142 5.45 -3.89 3.59
CA MET A 142 4.91 -5.25 3.75
C MET A 142 5.85 -6.12 4.61
N GLU A 143 7.15 -6.05 4.38
CA GLU A 143 8.16 -6.74 5.19
C GLU A 143 8.16 -6.25 6.65
N SER A 144 8.06 -4.94 6.86
CA SER A 144 7.97 -4.34 8.19
C SER A 144 6.71 -4.78 8.94
N PHE A 145 5.57 -4.83 8.23
CA PHE A 145 4.30 -5.33 8.76
C PHE A 145 4.40 -6.80 9.18
N MET A 146 5.01 -7.65 8.36
CA MET A 146 5.24 -9.06 8.67
C MET A 146 6.15 -9.22 9.90
N ALA A 147 7.26 -8.47 9.95
CA ALA A 147 8.17 -8.49 11.08
C ALA A 147 7.51 -7.99 12.39
N GLU A 148 6.52 -7.10 12.31
CA GLU A 148 5.71 -6.73 13.46
C GLU A 148 4.76 -7.85 13.89
N CYS A 149 4.11 -8.54 12.95
CA CYS A 149 3.26 -9.69 13.24
C CYS A 149 4.01 -10.85 13.92
N GLU A 150 5.33 -10.97 13.71
CA GLU A 150 6.15 -11.95 14.43
C GLU A 150 6.36 -11.59 15.91
N LYS A 151 6.30 -10.30 16.24
CA LYS A 151 6.61 -9.76 17.58
C LYS A 151 5.34 -9.47 18.40
N ASP A 152 4.29 -9.00 17.74
CA ASP A 152 3.00 -8.65 18.35
C ASP A 152 2.00 -9.79 18.15
N LYS A 153 1.74 -10.54 19.23
CA LYS A 153 0.81 -11.68 19.24
C LYS A 153 -0.63 -11.28 18.95
N GLU A 154 -1.06 -10.08 19.37
CA GLU A 154 -2.43 -9.62 19.14
C GLU A 154 -2.63 -9.18 17.69
N LEU A 155 -1.65 -8.50 17.10
CA LEU A 155 -1.64 -8.22 15.67
C LEU A 155 -1.64 -9.53 14.87
N ARG A 156 -0.76 -10.47 15.24
CA ARG A 156 -0.68 -11.79 14.59
C ARG A 156 -2.01 -12.50 14.58
N ALA A 157 -2.66 -12.62 15.74
CA ALA A 157 -3.94 -13.33 15.86
C ALA A 157 -5.03 -12.70 15.00
N ARG A 158 -5.10 -11.35 14.94
CA ARG A 158 -6.03 -10.62 14.07
C ARG A 158 -5.80 -10.96 12.59
N VAL A 159 -4.54 -10.98 12.17
CA VAL A 159 -4.13 -11.28 10.79
C VAL A 159 -4.44 -12.74 10.44
N GLU A 160 -4.06 -13.70 11.28
CA GLU A 160 -4.31 -15.13 11.07
C GLU A 160 -5.81 -15.45 10.95
N SER A 161 -6.64 -14.86 11.81
CA SER A 161 -8.08 -15.10 11.81
C SER A 161 -8.77 -14.74 10.48
N ARG A 162 -8.14 -13.85 9.69
CA ARG A 162 -8.70 -13.30 8.44
C ARG A 162 -7.90 -13.68 7.21
N LEU A 163 -6.77 -14.37 7.37
CA LEU A 163 -5.90 -14.66 6.24
C LEU A 163 -6.58 -15.57 5.22
N ASN A 164 -7.44 -16.48 5.67
CA ASN A 164 -8.28 -17.33 4.81
C ASN A 164 -9.33 -16.53 4.00
N GLU A 165 -9.60 -15.27 4.37
CA GLU A 165 -10.47 -14.38 3.58
C GLU A 165 -9.72 -13.74 2.41
N LEU A 166 -8.38 -13.72 2.46
CA LEU A 166 -7.51 -13.18 1.42
C LEU A 166 -7.12 -14.28 0.44
N PHE A 167 -7.62 -14.18 -0.79
CA PHE A 167 -7.28 -15.04 -1.92
C PHE A 167 -7.58 -16.54 -1.72
N ASN A 168 -8.82 -16.94 -2.02
CA ASN A 168 -9.20 -18.34 -2.19
C ASN A 168 -8.85 -18.83 -3.61
N ILE A 169 -7.60 -19.23 -3.84
CA ILE A 169 -7.20 -19.90 -5.08
C ILE A 169 -7.22 -21.41 -4.82
N ILE A 170 -8.17 -22.10 -5.45
CA ILE A 170 -8.24 -23.56 -5.47
C ILE A 170 -7.65 -24.03 -6.80
N PRO A 171 -6.53 -24.79 -6.81
CA PRO A 171 -6.01 -25.37 -8.04
C PRO A 171 -7.06 -26.28 -8.66
N ILE A 172 -7.31 -26.15 -9.97
CA ILE A 172 -8.11 -27.12 -10.71
C ILE A 172 -7.21 -28.33 -10.97
N GLN A 173 -7.65 -29.50 -10.50
CA GLN A 173 -7.05 -30.81 -10.83
C GLN A 173 -7.59 -31.33 -12.16
#